data_AF-A0A0Q7K5I5-F1
#
_entry.id   AF-A0A0Q7K5I5-F1
#
_cell.length_a   1.000
_cell.length_b   1.000
_cell.length_c   1.000
_cell.angle_alpha   90.00
_cell.angle_beta   90.00
_cell.angle_gamma   90.00
#
_symmetry.space_group_name_H-M   'P 1'
#
loop_
_entity.id
_entity.type
_entity.pdbx_description
1 polymer ?
#
loop_
_entity_poly.entity_id
_entity_poly.type
_entity_poly.pdbx_seq_one_letter_code
_entity_poly.pdbx_strand_id
1 'polypeptide(L)'
;MSVLDHLIAAPGVYWGEGHGPGGGQFVARVALVVENEHNLTFDYEAWSAEGGLHHAESARMARSGPTVVLAATSNGGDDTMLFREGDPGVFGSLGPQRVGLVIGASEQELTFSWWWTGRDGVLREQSRATLAPMRQVVPAPTIPTTDAEDDAPDDAPEAPEAPEAPDDTVERSADEARSLTDETPEPEGAAASTEQQAEARTLESLDEPAAAPDQDEPDQDEPDHDEPDENAPDQDAPEQPEPDDDPADPLVGAQSPAAIAENPRPTVPWPGILVLNGPSTGIVAQRLAARLTRAAVVRTDLFDRAVRGTAGRPDPALRQRIALSVVQGYAATGHPVILHGASTRAEHEALAAAISRTGLSPVKLVDVAEGEDYGEVARRLIESD
;
A
#
# COMPACT_ATOMS: atom_id res chain seq x y z
N MET A 1 16.85 7.11 21.92
CA MET A 1 15.54 7.08 21.26
C MET A 1 15.76 6.34 19.95
N SER A 2 15.02 5.27 19.69
CA SER A 2 15.20 4.51 18.44
C SER A 2 14.45 5.17 17.30
N VAL A 3 14.71 4.76 16.05
CA VAL A 3 13.93 5.29 14.91
C VAL A 3 12.45 4.93 15.03
N LEU A 4 12.13 3.77 15.63
CA LEU A 4 10.76 3.35 15.90
C LEU A 4 9.97 4.39 16.70
N ASP A 5 10.59 4.99 17.72
CA ASP A 5 9.94 6.01 18.55
C ASP A 5 9.57 7.25 17.72
N HIS A 6 10.45 7.66 16.79
CA HIS A 6 10.19 8.76 15.87
C HIS A 6 9.07 8.45 14.87
N LEU A 7 9.07 7.24 14.29
CA LEU A 7 8.06 6.82 13.32
C LEU A 7 6.68 6.65 13.96
N ILE A 8 6.61 6.17 15.21
CA ILE A 8 5.36 6.09 15.97
C ILE A 8 4.80 7.49 16.29
N ALA A 9 5.67 8.47 16.56
CA ALA A 9 5.25 9.84 16.82
C ALA A 9 4.73 10.57 15.57
N ALA A 10 5.07 10.11 14.37
CA ALA A 10 4.69 10.71 13.10
C ALA A 10 4.17 9.66 12.09
N PRO A 11 3.00 9.04 12.35
CA PRO A 11 2.40 8.13 11.38
C PRO A 11 1.81 8.89 10.19
N GLY A 12 1.65 8.20 9.06
CA GLY A 12 1.02 8.79 7.89
C GLY A 12 1.62 8.30 6.57
N VAL A 13 1.34 9.04 5.50
CA VAL A 13 1.86 8.74 4.18
C VAL A 13 2.91 9.78 3.82
N TYR A 14 4.06 9.32 3.37
CA TYR A 14 5.20 10.11 2.94
C TYR A 14 5.42 9.90 1.46
N TRP A 15 5.81 10.96 0.77
CA TRP A 15 6.13 10.95 -0.66
C TRP A 15 7.37 11.76 -0.92
N GLY A 16 8.14 11.34 -1.92
CA GLY A 16 9.25 12.14 -2.39
C GLY A 16 10.02 11.44 -3.48
N GLU A 17 11.26 11.86 -3.65
CA GLU A 17 12.11 11.44 -4.75
C GLU A 17 13.27 10.61 -4.22
N GLY A 18 13.76 9.72 -5.06
CA GLY A 18 14.92 8.90 -4.77
C GLY A 18 15.77 8.64 -5.99
N HIS A 19 16.96 8.15 -5.72
CA HIS A 19 17.94 7.76 -6.72
C HIS A 19 18.30 6.30 -6.47
N GLY A 20 18.26 5.48 -7.52
CA GLY A 20 18.51 4.04 -7.46
C GLY A 20 19.81 3.63 -8.15
N PRO A 21 20.06 2.31 -8.24
CA PRO A 21 21.24 1.78 -8.90
C PRO A 21 21.31 2.25 -10.35
N GLY A 22 22.49 2.71 -10.78
CA GLY A 22 22.68 3.27 -12.12
C GLY A 22 22.23 4.73 -12.29
N GLY A 23 21.93 5.45 -11.20
CA GLY A 23 21.60 6.87 -11.22
C GLY A 23 20.17 7.19 -11.67
N GLY A 24 19.32 6.16 -11.81
CA GLY A 24 17.92 6.35 -12.20
C GLY A 24 17.13 7.04 -11.09
N GLN A 25 16.43 8.11 -11.45
CA GLN A 25 15.48 8.78 -10.55
C GLN A 25 14.20 7.96 -10.42
N PHE A 26 13.63 7.96 -9.21
CA PHE A 26 12.33 7.37 -8.92
C PHE A 26 11.55 8.25 -7.95
N VAL A 27 10.22 8.11 -7.96
CA VAL A 27 9.34 8.61 -6.91
C VAL A 27 9.12 7.48 -5.92
N ALA A 28 9.07 7.78 -4.64
CA ALA A 28 8.76 6.80 -3.60
C ALA A 28 7.62 7.25 -2.70
N ARG A 29 6.94 6.26 -2.15
CA ARG A 29 5.88 6.39 -1.15
C ARG A 29 6.20 5.46 0.01
N VAL A 30 6.02 5.98 1.22
CA VAL A 30 6.02 5.16 2.45
C VAL A 30 4.72 5.43 3.19
N ALA A 31 3.96 4.40 3.49
CA ALA A 31 2.80 4.49 4.38
C ALA A 31 3.15 3.85 5.72
N LEU A 32 3.14 4.63 6.79
CA LEU A 32 3.40 4.21 8.17
C LEU A 32 2.07 4.01 8.91
N VAL A 33 1.87 2.83 9.49
CA VAL A 33 0.71 2.48 10.31
C VAL A 33 1.17 1.99 11.68
N VAL A 34 0.79 2.72 12.73
CA VAL A 34 1.09 2.33 14.11
C VAL A 34 0.09 1.26 14.55
N GLU A 35 0.59 0.10 14.95
CA GLU A 35 -0.23 -0.96 15.52
C GLU A 35 -0.38 -0.76 17.04
N ASN A 36 0.69 -0.34 17.71
CA ASN A 36 0.75 0.04 19.13
C ASN A 36 2.08 0.77 19.44
N GLU A 37 2.31 1.12 20.71
CA GLU A 37 3.51 1.83 21.18
C GLU A 37 4.84 1.09 20.95
N HIS A 38 4.80 -0.17 20.51
CA HIS A 38 5.98 -1.01 20.31
C HIS A 38 6.05 -1.61 18.90
N ASN A 39 5.07 -1.36 18.04
CA ASN A 39 4.95 -1.99 16.74
C ASN A 39 4.38 -1.02 15.70
N LEU A 40 5.00 -1.03 14.52
CA LEU A 40 4.60 -0.25 13.36
C LEU A 40 4.79 -1.09 12.11
N THR A 41 3.85 -1.00 11.18
CA THR A 41 4.00 -1.53 9.83
C THR A 41 4.24 -0.39 8.86
N PHE A 42 5.00 -0.66 7.80
CA PHE A 42 5.11 0.26 6.70
C PHE A 42 5.13 -0.42 5.34
N ASP A 43 4.47 0.22 4.39
CA ASP A 43 4.49 -0.17 2.98
C ASP A 43 5.35 0.83 2.20
N TYR A 44 6.42 0.34 1.59
CA TYR A 44 7.31 1.10 0.72
C TYR A 44 7.03 0.76 -0.74
N GLU A 45 6.96 1.79 -1.59
CA GLU A 45 6.78 1.64 -3.02
C GLU A 45 7.71 2.63 -3.75
N ALA A 46 8.32 2.19 -4.85
CA ALA A 46 9.20 3.00 -5.69
C ALA A 46 8.84 2.86 -7.17
N TRP A 47 8.68 3.99 -7.85
CA TRP A 47 8.30 4.08 -9.25
C TRP A 47 9.28 4.91 -10.07
N SER A 48 9.69 4.41 -11.24
CA SER A 48 10.43 5.23 -12.22
C SER A 48 9.55 5.55 -13.42
N ALA A 49 9.88 6.65 -14.10
CA ALA A 49 9.16 7.06 -15.31
C ALA A 49 9.20 5.99 -16.42
N GLU A 50 10.34 5.29 -16.56
CA GLU A 50 10.53 4.32 -17.65
C GLU A 50 9.91 2.95 -17.36
N GLY A 51 9.95 2.51 -16.10
CA GLY A 51 9.55 1.14 -15.74
C GLY A 51 8.31 1.03 -14.86
N GLY A 52 7.69 2.14 -14.46
CA GLY A 52 6.55 2.10 -13.53
C GLY A 52 6.99 1.64 -12.14
N LEU A 53 6.20 0.78 -11.48
CA LEU A 53 6.51 0.26 -10.14
C LEU A 53 7.67 -0.75 -10.23
N HIS A 54 8.84 -0.40 -9.70
CA HIS A 54 10.03 -1.27 -9.70
C HIS A 54 10.13 -2.11 -8.45
N HIS A 55 9.69 -1.55 -7.32
CA HIS A 55 9.89 -2.16 -6.03
C HIS A 55 8.73 -1.81 -5.12
N ALA A 56 8.21 -2.82 -4.44
CA ALA A 56 7.22 -2.65 -3.41
C ALA A 56 7.50 -3.65 -2.29
N GLU A 57 7.44 -3.20 -1.06
CA GLU A 57 7.74 -4.00 0.12
C GLU A 57 6.78 -3.65 1.24
N SER A 58 6.42 -4.66 2.02
CA SER A 58 5.74 -4.44 3.30
C SER A 58 6.68 -4.89 4.40
N ALA A 59 6.84 -4.06 5.42
CA ALA A 59 7.72 -4.34 6.54
C ALA A 59 7.01 -4.09 7.87
N ARG A 60 7.43 -4.85 8.88
CA ARG A 60 7.00 -4.69 10.26
C ARG A 60 8.20 -4.41 11.13
N MET A 61 8.13 -3.32 11.88
CA MET A 61 9.13 -2.92 12.87
C MET A 61 8.56 -3.14 14.26
N ALA A 62 9.31 -3.83 15.11
CA ALA A 62 8.89 -4.20 16.46
C ALA A 62 10.03 -4.02 17.46
N ARG A 63 9.69 -3.54 18.66
CA ARG A 63 10.63 -3.52 19.79
C ARG A 63 10.75 -4.92 20.40
N SER A 64 11.97 -5.45 20.47
CA SER A 64 12.31 -6.71 21.13
C SER A 64 13.39 -6.46 22.18
N GLY A 65 12.95 -6.32 23.43
CA GLY A 65 13.80 -5.91 24.55
C GLY A 65 14.43 -4.52 24.30
N PRO A 66 15.78 -4.38 24.40
CA PRO A 66 16.45 -3.12 24.15
C PRO A 66 16.64 -2.81 22.65
N THR A 67 16.36 -3.77 21.77
CA THR A 67 16.62 -3.65 20.32
C THR A 67 15.34 -3.45 19.51
N VAL A 68 15.47 -2.93 18.30
CA VAL A 68 14.39 -2.91 17.31
C VAL A 68 14.72 -3.95 16.22
N VAL A 69 13.72 -4.74 15.86
CA VAL A 69 13.80 -5.72 14.77
C VAL A 69 12.86 -5.28 13.67
N LEU A 70 13.31 -5.42 12.43
CA LEU A 70 12.52 -5.14 11.23
C LEU A 70 12.43 -6.42 10.42
N ALA A 71 11.21 -6.83 10.09
CA ALA A 71 10.92 -7.94 9.19
C ALA A 71 10.33 -7.38 7.90
N ALA A 72 10.99 -7.61 6.77
CA ALA A 72 10.63 -7.03 5.49
C ALA A 72 10.31 -8.12 4.47
N THR A 73 9.19 -7.98 3.76
CA THR A 73 8.72 -8.94 2.77
C THR A 73 8.49 -8.20 1.45
N SER A 74 9.32 -8.51 0.46
CA SER A 74 9.15 -7.97 -0.89
C SER A 74 7.84 -8.47 -1.49
N ASN A 75 7.06 -7.57 -2.10
CA ASN A 75 5.79 -7.95 -2.70
C ASN A 75 6.01 -8.92 -3.86
N GLY A 76 5.61 -10.18 -3.66
CA GLY A 76 5.73 -11.25 -4.65
C GLY A 76 6.85 -12.26 -4.36
N GLY A 77 7.60 -12.09 -3.26
CA GLY A 77 8.48 -13.10 -2.72
C GLY A 77 7.90 -13.75 -1.46
N ASP A 78 8.23 -15.02 -1.23
CA ASP A 78 7.95 -15.73 0.03
C ASP A 78 9.05 -15.48 1.08
N ASP A 79 10.17 -14.89 0.66
CA ASP A 79 11.32 -14.63 1.52
C ASP A 79 11.09 -13.39 2.38
N THR A 80 11.06 -13.60 3.70
CA THR A 80 11.09 -12.52 4.69
C THR A 80 12.52 -12.30 5.15
N MET A 81 13.03 -11.07 4.97
CA MET A 81 14.32 -10.67 5.50
C MET A 81 14.16 -10.09 6.90
N LEU A 82 15.03 -10.51 7.82
CA LEU A 82 15.08 -9.97 9.17
C LEU A 82 16.28 -9.05 9.30
N PHE A 83 16.07 -7.91 9.95
CA PHE A 83 17.09 -6.94 10.25
C PHE A 83 17.06 -6.56 11.73
N ARG A 84 18.21 -6.19 12.28
CA ARG A 84 18.35 -5.69 13.65
C ARG A 84 18.96 -4.29 13.63
N GLU A 85 18.36 -3.40 14.40
CA GLU A 85 18.88 -2.05 14.64
C GLU A 85 20.16 -2.14 15.48
N GLY A 86 21.27 -1.63 14.96
CA GLY A 86 22.54 -1.50 15.68
C GLY A 86 22.66 -0.12 16.29
N ASP A 87 22.70 0.90 15.43
CA ASP A 87 22.56 2.32 15.78
C ASP A 87 21.15 2.79 15.44
N PRO A 88 20.62 3.87 16.08
CA PRO A 88 19.29 4.38 15.76
C PRO A 88 19.10 4.63 14.25
N GLY A 89 18.15 3.92 13.66
CA GLY A 89 17.85 3.97 12.23
C GLY A 89 18.74 3.11 11.33
N VAL A 90 19.79 2.46 11.84
CA VAL A 90 20.73 1.65 11.05
C VAL A 90 20.46 0.16 11.30
N PHE A 91 19.97 -0.51 10.28
CA PHE A 91 19.56 -1.91 10.32
C PHE A 91 20.52 -2.78 9.51
N GLY A 92 21.09 -3.80 10.15
CA GLY A 92 21.84 -4.87 9.50
C GLY A 92 20.98 -6.13 9.36
N SER A 93 21.03 -6.78 8.20
CA SER A 93 20.37 -8.08 7.99
C SER A 93 20.96 -9.17 8.90
N LEU A 94 20.09 -10.07 9.36
CA LEU A 94 20.45 -11.24 10.19
C LEU A 94 20.66 -12.51 9.37
N GLY A 95 20.29 -12.48 8.08
CA GLY A 95 20.45 -13.59 7.15
C GLY A 95 21.85 -13.65 6.52
N PRO A 96 22.08 -14.64 5.63
CA PRO A 96 23.36 -14.78 4.92
C PRO A 96 23.64 -13.66 3.90
N GLN A 97 22.59 -12.96 3.47
CA GLN A 97 22.69 -11.83 2.54
C GLN A 97 23.22 -10.61 3.29
N ARG A 98 24.20 -9.91 2.72
CA ARG A 98 24.73 -8.68 3.30
C ARG A 98 23.95 -7.47 2.80
N VAL A 99 22.80 -7.25 3.43
CA VAL A 99 21.91 -6.12 3.16
C VAL A 99 21.82 -5.23 4.40
N GLY A 100 21.80 -3.92 4.20
CA GLY A 100 21.56 -2.92 5.22
C GLY A 100 20.44 -1.99 4.82
N LEU A 101 19.76 -1.43 5.81
CA LEU A 101 18.70 -0.43 5.64
C LEU A 101 18.99 0.72 6.60
N VAL A 102 19.00 1.95 6.09
CA VAL A 102 19.16 3.15 6.90
C VAL A 102 17.88 3.98 6.79
N ILE A 103 17.23 4.21 7.93
CA ILE A 103 16.00 4.99 8.04
C ILE A 103 16.31 6.22 8.90
N GLY A 104 16.22 7.40 8.31
CA GLY A 104 16.27 8.67 9.03
C GLY A 104 14.86 9.25 9.17
N ALA A 105 14.47 9.67 10.38
CA ALA A 105 13.16 10.26 10.61
C ALA A 105 13.28 11.58 11.38
N SER A 106 12.61 12.61 10.88
CA SER A 106 12.40 13.89 11.52
C SER A 106 10.92 14.30 11.40
N GLU A 107 10.53 15.41 11.99
CA GLU A 107 9.14 15.91 11.90
C GLU A 107 8.69 16.22 10.46
N GLN A 108 9.63 16.55 9.57
CA GLN A 108 9.33 17.05 8.21
C GLN A 108 9.88 16.16 7.10
N GLU A 109 10.70 15.18 7.45
CA GLU A 109 11.44 14.40 6.46
C GLU A 109 11.65 12.97 6.96
N LEU A 110 11.44 12.03 6.05
CA LEU A 110 11.73 10.61 6.19
C LEU A 110 12.69 10.21 5.08
N THR A 111 13.83 9.62 5.43
CA THR A 111 14.80 9.08 4.47
C THR A 111 14.86 7.57 4.57
N PHE A 112 14.92 6.90 3.41
CA PHE A 112 15.05 5.46 3.28
C PHE A 112 16.20 5.15 2.34
N SER A 113 17.28 4.55 2.85
CA SER A 113 18.43 4.14 2.06
C SER A 113 18.67 2.65 2.15
N TRP A 114 18.79 1.98 1.01
CA TRP A 114 19.16 0.57 0.92
C TRP A 114 20.64 0.41 0.60
N TRP A 115 21.26 -0.51 1.32
CA TRP A 115 22.66 -0.84 1.20
C TRP A 115 22.78 -2.33 0.89
N TRP A 116 23.58 -2.69 -0.11
CA TRP A 116 23.94 -4.09 -0.36
C TRP A 116 25.31 -4.19 -1.00
N THR A 117 25.92 -5.37 -0.87
CA THR A 117 27.26 -5.62 -1.38
C THR A 117 27.29 -5.58 -2.91
N GLY A 118 28.21 -4.78 -3.46
CA GLY A 118 28.53 -4.80 -4.88
C GLY A 118 29.24 -6.08 -5.31
N ARG A 119 29.62 -6.16 -6.59
CA ARG A 119 30.40 -7.31 -7.14
C ARG A 119 31.78 -7.45 -6.49
N ASP A 120 32.30 -6.37 -5.92
CA ASP A 120 33.54 -6.29 -5.16
C ASP A 120 33.39 -6.75 -3.70
N GLY A 121 32.18 -7.14 -3.28
CA GLY A 121 31.88 -7.54 -1.91
C GLY A 121 31.78 -6.36 -0.93
N VAL A 122 31.92 -5.11 -1.40
CA VAL A 122 31.86 -3.92 -0.55
C VAL A 122 30.41 -3.49 -0.40
N LEU A 123 29.98 -3.29 0.85
CA LEU A 123 28.66 -2.75 1.18
C LEU A 123 28.62 -1.25 0.82
N ARG A 124 27.67 -0.85 -0.04
CA ARG A 124 27.52 0.54 -0.50
C ARG A 124 26.05 0.93 -0.49
N GLU A 125 25.77 2.23 -0.39
CA GLU A 125 24.42 2.76 -0.66
C GLU A 125 24.10 2.54 -2.14
N GLN A 126 22.91 2.00 -2.40
CA GLN A 126 22.50 1.59 -3.74
C GLN A 126 21.22 2.29 -4.16
N SER A 127 20.35 2.58 -3.19
CA SER A 127 19.25 3.49 -3.39
C SER A 127 19.04 4.35 -2.16
N ARG A 128 18.51 5.55 -2.38
CA ARG A 128 18.09 6.47 -1.33
C ARG A 128 16.87 7.25 -1.79
N ALA A 129 15.88 7.34 -0.92
CA ALA A 129 14.71 8.21 -1.07
C ALA A 129 14.65 9.23 0.06
N THR A 130 14.26 10.46 -0.28
CA THR A 130 13.95 11.52 0.67
C THR A 130 12.48 11.88 0.50
N LEU A 131 11.71 11.75 1.58
CA LEU A 131 10.26 11.78 1.56
C LEU A 131 9.76 12.84 2.53
N ALA A 132 8.85 13.69 2.07
CA ALA A 132 8.11 14.60 2.93
C ALA A 132 6.78 13.97 3.36
N PRO A 133 6.26 14.29 4.55
CA PRO A 133 4.92 13.88 4.90
C PRO A 133 3.94 14.52 3.91
N MET A 134 3.10 13.70 3.27
CA MET A 134 1.91 14.24 2.65
C MET A 134 1.09 14.85 3.78
N ARG A 135 0.71 16.13 3.64
CA ARG A 135 -0.24 16.74 4.57
C ARG A 135 -1.36 15.75 4.79
N GLN A 136 -1.51 15.30 6.04
CA GLN A 136 -2.55 14.38 6.44
C GLN A 136 -3.83 14.89 5.80
N VAL A 137 -4.42 14.11 4.89
CA VAL A 137 -5.77 14.38 4.44
C VAL A 137 -6.57 14.33 5.72
N VAL A 138 -7.08 15.50 6.12
CA VAL A 138 -7.78 15.73 7.38
C VAL A 138 -8.65 14.51 7.66
N PRO A 139 -8.51 13.84 8.82
CA PRO A 139 -9.34 12.68 9.13
C PRO A 139 -10.78 13.05 8.82
N ALA A 140 -11.48 12.19 8.06
CA ALA A 140 -12.84 12.46 7.64
C ALA A 140 -13.61 12.94 8.87
N PRO A 141 -14.32 14.08 8.78
CA PRO A 141 -15.01 14.65 9.94
C PRO A 141 -15.80 13.54 10.58
N THR A 142 -15.58 13.32 11.88
CA THR A 142 -16.32 12.31 12.64
C THR A 142 -17.78 12.65 12.44
N ILE A 143 -18.48 11.85 11.64
CA ILE A 143 -19.92 12.00 11.50
C ILE A 143 -20.43 11.77 12.91
N PRO A 144 -21.10 12.75 13.55
CA PRO A 144 -21.67 12.51 14.87
C PRO A 144 -22.53 11.27 14.72
N THR A 145 -22.12 10.19 15.38
CA THR A 145 -23.02 9.09 15.65
C THR A 145 -24.17 9.76 16.36
N THR A 146 -25.32 9.85 15.68
CA THR A 146 -26.57 10.08 16.37
C THR A 146 -26.68 8.95 17.36
N ASP A 147 -26.19 9.19 18.57
CA ASP A 147 -26.86 8.80 19.79
C ASP A 147 -28.22 9.50 19.74
N ALA A 148 -29.07 9.05 18.81
CA ALA A 148 -30.49 9.23 18.89
C ALA A 148 -30.88 8.36 20.07
N GLU A 149 -30.77 8.98 21.25
CA GLU A 149 -31.77 8.96 22.29
C GLU A 149 -32.77 7.82 22.11
N ASP A 150 -32.52 6.76 22.87
CA ASP A 150 -33.48 5.75 23.31
C ASP A 150 -34.54 6.41 24.22
N ASP A 151 -35.18 7.47 23.72
CA ASP A 151 -36.41 8.05 24.27
C ASP A 151 -37.56 7.61 23.34
N ALA A 152 -37.79 6.29 23.30
CA ALA A 152 -39.06 5.77 22.84
C ALA A 152 -40.14 6.17 23.88
N PRO A 153 -41.21 6.89 23.50
CA PRO A 153 -42.33 7.12 24.40
C PRO A 153 -43.00 5.78 24.74
N ASP A 154 -43.07 5.50 26.04
CA ASP A 154 -43.69 4.35 26.71
C ASP A 154 -45.22 4.38 26.61
N ASP A 155 -45.76 4.44 25.39
CA ASP A 155 -47.21 4.44 25.12
C ASP A 155 -47.52 3.76 23.77
N ALA A 156 -47.25 2.45 23.71
CA ALA A 156 -47.86 1.59 22.68
C ALA A 156 -49.05 0.84 23.31
N PRO A 157 -50.27 0.97 22.74
CA PRO A 157 -51.44 0.26 23.27
C PRO A 157 -51.31 -1.26 23.07
N GLU A 158 -51.64 -2.02 24.13
CA GLU A 158 -51.71 -3.48 24.13
C GLU A 158 -52.45 -4.02 22.90
N ALA A 159 -51.78 -4.90 22.16
CA ALA A 159 -52.40 -5.66 21.09
C ALA A 159 -53.38 -6.69 21.68
N PRO A 160 -54.57 -6.88 21.07
CA PRO A 160 -55.54 -7.86 21.56
C PRO A 160 -55.04 -9.29 21.36
N GLU A 161 -55.23 -10.11 22.40
CA GLU A 161 -54.90 -11.54 22.43
C GLU A 161 -55.54 -12.29 21.26
N ALA A 162 -54.71 -13.09 20.58
CA ALA A 162 -55.15 -13.99 19.52
C ALA A 162 -55.87 -15.21 20.15
N PRO A 163 -56.96 -15.70 19.53
CA PRO A 163 -57.71 -16.84 20.06
C PRO A 163 -56.94 -18.16 19.90
N GLU A 164 -56.99 -18.96 20.97
CA GLU A 164 -56.46 -20.33 21.05
C GLU A 164 -57.02 -21.22 19.93
N ALA A 165 -56.13 -21.93 19.24
CA ALA A 165 -56.48 -22.96 18.27
C ALA A 165 -56.82 -24.29 18.98
N PRO A 166 -57.81 -25.04 18.49
CA PRO A 166 -58.24 -26.28 19.13
C PRO A 166 -57.29 -27.45 18.86
N ASP A 167 -57.17 -28.25 19.92
CA ASP A 167 -56.59 -29.58 20.01
C ASP A 167 -57.29 -30.54 19.04
N ASP A 168 -56.55 -31.13 18.10
CA ASP A 168 -57.06 -32.24 17.28
C ASP A 168 -56.08 -33.41 17.30
N THR A 169 -56.51 -34.41 18.05
CA THR A 169 -55.93 -35.73 18.19
C THR A 169 -56.36 -36.59 17.01
N VAL A 170 -55.43 -37.11 16.20
CA VAL A 170 -55.71 -38.26 15.32
C VAL A 170 -54.53 -39.23 15.29
N GLU A 171 -54.75 -40.37 15.94
CA GLU A 171 -54.03 -41.63 15.70
C GLU A 171 -54.11 -42.03 14.22
N ARG A 172 -53.01 -42.51 13.63
CA ARG A 172 -53.00 -43.81 12.91
C ARG A 172 -51.64 -44.27 12.41
N SER A 173 -51.38 -45.53 12.79
CA SER A 173 -50.80 -46.61 11.99
C SER A 173 -49.29 -46.65 11.75
N ALA A 174 -48.67 -47.49 12.58
CA ALA A 174 -47.58 -48.38 12.21
C ALA A 174 -47.91 -49.20 10.95
N ASP A 175 -46.95 -49.40 10.05
CA ASP A 175 -46.27 -50.67 9.81
C ASP A 175 -45.17 -50.50 8.72
N GLU A 176 -44.26 -51.47 8.67
CA GLU A 176 -43.34 -51.77 7.56
C GLU A 176 -41.91 -51.18 7.54
N ALA A 177 -41.12 -51.68 8.50
CA ALA A 177 -39.92 -52.51 8.31
C ALA A 177 -39.01 -52.34 7.06
N ARG A 178 -37.70 -52.14 7.36
CA ARG A 178 -36.46 -52.82 6.87
C ARG A 178 -35.35 -51.78 6.58
N SER A 179 -34.39 -51.62 7.48
CA SER A 179 -33.16 -52.44 7.60
C SER A 179 -32.24 -52.30 6.39
N LEU A 180 -31.17 -51.50 6.52
CA LEU A 180 -29.84 -51.72 5.94
C LEU A 180 -28.85 -50.62 6.41
N THR A 181 -27.90 -51.06 7.24
CA THR A 181 -26.46 -50.69 7.31
C THR A 181 -26.07 -49.21 7.38
N ASP A 182 -25.52 -48.74 8.51
CA ASP A 182 -24.14 -48.98 8.99
C ASP A 182 -23.09 -48.27 8.11
N GLU A 183 -22.60 -47.14 8.63
CA GLU A 183 -21.19 -46.69 8.69
C GLU A 183 -21.17 -45.19 8.98
N THR A 184 -20.93 -44.86 10.26
CA THR A 184 -20.58 -43.51 10.72
C THR A 184 -19.07 -43.47 10.89
N PRO A 185 -18.30 -42.67 10.13
CA PRO A 185 -16.94 -42.37 10.51
C PRO A 185 -16.94 -41.24 11.54
N GLU A 186 -16.31 -41.51 12.68
CA GLU A 186 -15.95 -40.53 13.70
C GLU A 186 -15.04 -39.44 13.10
N PRO A 187 -15.18 -38.16 13.48
CA PRO A 187 -14.18 -37.16 13.16
C PRO A 187 -13.00 -37.27 14.14
N GLU A 188 -11.92 -37.87 13.68
CA GLU A 188 -10.60 -37.77 14.33
C GLU A 188 -10.06 -36.34 14.26
N GLY A 189 -9.54 -35.86 15.40
CA GLY A 189 -8.28 -35.13 15.43
C GLY A 189 -8.31 -33.64 15.12
N ALA A 190 -8.68 -32.82 16.11
CA ALA A 190 -8.24 -31.44 16.19
C ALA A 190 -6.71 -31.40 16.43
N ALA A 191 -5.93 -31.25 15.36
CA ALA A 191 -4.53 -30.85 15.41
C ALA A 191 -4.45 -29.32 15.24
N ALA A 192 -4.54 -28.61 16.37
CA ALA A 192 -4.23 -27.20 16.43
C ALA A 192 -2.71 -27.00 16.49
N SER A 193 -2.17 -26.34 15.47
CA SER A 193 -1.02 -25.42 15.48
C SER A 193 0.06 -25.63 16.54
N THR A 194 1.00 -26.54 16.28
CA THR A 194 2.24 -26.71 17.06
C THR A 194 3.46 -26.03 16.39
N GLU A 195 3.36 -25.60 15.13
CA GLU A 195 4.51 -25.02 14.39
C GLU A 195 4.88 -23.59 14.83
N GLN A 196 3.93 -22.73 15.20
CA GLN A 196 4.25 -21.36 15.62
C GLN A 196 4.87 -21.22 17.02
N GLN A 197 4.75 -22.24 17.89
CA GLN A 197 5.41 -22.23 19.20
C GLN A 197 6.83 -22.83 19.17
N ALA A 198 7.22 -23.51 18.08
CA ALA A 198 8.56 -24.07 17.95
C ALA A 198 9.60 -23.01 17.53
N GLU A 199 9.20 -21.98 16.77
CA GLU A 199 10.13 -20.95 16.30
C GLU A 199 10.52 -19.93 17.38
N ALA A 200 9.65 -19.68 18.36
CA ALA A 200 9.94 -18.76 19.46
C ALA A 200 10.96 -19.30 20.49
N ARG A 201 11.23 -20.61 20.50
CA ARG A 201 12.20 -21.23 21.44
C ARG A 201 13.62 -21.37 20.91
N THR A 202 13.83 -21.17 19.62
CA THR A 202 15.17 -21.32 19.00
C THR A 202 16.06 -20.08 19.21
N LEU A 203 15.51 -18.96 19.68
CA LEU A 203 16.25 -17.70 19.86
C LEU A 203 17.00 -17.57 21.19
N GLU A 204 16.85 -18.51 22.14
CA GLU A 204 17.45 -18.40 23.49
C GLU A 204 18.76 -19.20 23.66
N SER A 205 19.32 -19.80 22.59
CA SER A 205 20.43 -20.77 22.69
C SER A 205 21.76 -20.39 22.01
N LEU A 206 21.95 -19.14 21.56
CA LEU A 206 23.16 -18.72 20.81
C LEU A 206 24.14 -17.87 21.65
N ASP A 207 24.56 -18.40 22.80
CA ASP A 207 25.61 -17.80 23.63
C ASP A 207 26.70 -18.86 23.93
N GLU A 208 27.43 -19.27 22.89
CA GLU A 208 28.70 -19.99 23.04
C GLU A 208 29.79 -19.30 22.19
N PRO A 209 30.90 -18.83 22.80
CA PRO A 209 32.00 -18.20 22.07
C PRO A 209 32.88 -19.27 21.42
N ALA A 210 32.76 -19.44 20.10
CA ALA A 210 33.67 -20.27 19.32
C ALA A 210 35.05 -19.59 19.21
N ALA A 211 36.08 -20.33 19.58
CA ALA A 211 37.48 -19.92 19.48
C ALA A 211 37.87 -19.60 18.02
N ALA A 212 38.50 -18.43 17.84
CA ALA A 212 39.00 -17.95 16.55
C ALA A 212 40.15 -18.83 16.03
N PRO A 213 40.17 -19.20 14.73
CA PRO A 213 41.36 -19.77 14.12
C PRO A 213 42.33 -18.66 13.69
N ASP A 214 43.60 -18.83 14.03
CA ASP A 214 44.72 -18.03 13.52
C ASP A 214 44.77 -18.14 11.98
N GLN A 215 44.72 -16.98 11.31
CA GLN A 215 45.02 -16.88 9.89
C GLN A 215 46.27 -16.01 9.70
N ASP A 216 47.30 -16.63 9.14
CA ASP A 216 48.50 -15.98 8.63
C ASP A 216 48.12 -15.02 7.48
N GLU A 217 48.41 -13.74 7.65
CA GLU A 217 48.24 -12.72 6.60
C GLU A 217 49.36 -12.83 5.55
N PRO A 218 49.04 -12.84 4.24
CA PRO A 218 50.05 -12.68 3.21
C PRO A 218 50.35 -11.20 2.97
N ASP A 219 51.64 -10.85 3.02
CA ASP A 219 52.18 -9.55 2.61
C ASP A 219 51.72 -9.21 1.18
N GLN A 220 51.00 -8.10 1.01
CA GLN A 220 50.70 -7.51 -0.29
C GLN A 220 51.51 -6.23 -0.48
N ASP A 221 52.42 -6.27 -1.45
CA ASP A 221 53.12 -5.10 -1.98
C ASP A 221 52.12 -4.14 -2.66
N GLU A 222 52.06 -2.90 -2.18
CA GLU A 222 51.28 -1.82 -2.78
C GLU A 222 51.91 -1.37 -4.11
N PRO A 223 51.13 -1.24 -5.21
CA PRO A 223 51.61 -0.59 -6.41
C PRO A 223 51.43 0.94 -6.30
N ASP A 224 52.54 1.66 -6.49
CA ASP A 224 52.57 3.12 -6.67
C ASP A 224 51.68 3.53 -7.86
N HIS A 225 50.64 4.32 -7.57
CA HIS A 225 49.82 4.96 -8.58
C HIS A 225 50.15 6.45 -8.68
N ASP A 226 50.79 6.82 -9.79
CA ASP A 226 50.98 8.20 -10.26
C ASP A 226 49.61 8.88 -10.48
N GLU A 227 49.40 10.03 -9.83
CA GLU A 227 48.24 10.90 -10.00
C GLU A 227 48.26 11.59 -11.38
N PRO A 228 47.13 11.66 -12.12
CA PRO A 228 47.05 12.50 -13.30
C PRO A 228 46.64 13.94 -12.95
N ASP A 229 47.41 14.89 -13.49
CA ASP A 229 47.23 16.35 -13.44
C ASP A 229 45.81 16.81 -13.85
N GLU A 230 45.21 17.64 -12.98
CA GLU A 230 43.95 18.35 -13.23
C GLU A 230 44.15 19.52 -14.19
N ASN A 231 43.46 19.49 -15.33
CA ASN A 231 43.22 20.67 -16.16
C ASN A 231 41.70 20.76 -16.44
N ALA A 232 41.00 21.52 -15.61
CA ALA A 232 39.62 21.93 -15.86
C ALA A 232 39.60 23.31 -16.57
N PRO A 233 38.90 23.46 -17.71
CA PRO A 233 38.71 24.77 -18.31
C PRO A 233 37.52 25.52 -17.68
N ASP A 234 37.74 26.80 -17.39
CA ASP A 234 36.71 27.77 -17.01
C ASP A 234 35.57 27.79 -18.04
N GLN A 235 34.34 27.62 -17.57
CA GLN A 235 33.14 27.91 -18.35
C GLN A 235 32.38 29.06 -17.71
N ASP A 236 32.37 30.19 -18.41
CA ASP A 236 31.55 31.36 -18.13
C ASP A 236 30.06 31.01 -18.21
N ALA A 237 29.33 31.29 -17.13
CA ALA A 237 27.89 31.14 -17.05
C ALA A 237 27.17 32.30 -17.78
N PRO A 238 26.10 32.03 -18.55
CA PRO A 238 25.33 33.08 -19.20
C PRO A 238 24.38 33.78 -18.22
N GLU A 239 24.39 35.11 -18.24
CA GLU A 239 23.51 36.00 -17.50
C GLU A 239 22.04 35.79 -17.90
N GLN A 240 21.16 35.61 -16.90
CA GLN A 240 19.71 35.54 -17.12
C GLN A 240 19.09 36.95 -17.10
N PRO A 241 18.16 37.27 -18.00
CA PRO A 241 17.44 38.54 -17.98
C PRO A 241 16.40 38.57 -16.86
N GLU A 242 16.35 39.69 -16.13
CA GLU A 242 15.35 39.98 -15.10
C GLU A 242 13.94 40.16 -15.71
N PRO A 243 12.87 39.76 -15.01
CA PRO A 243 11.50 39.97 -15.46
C PRO A 243 11.02 41.39 -15.18
N ASP A 244 10.44 42.02 -16.19
CA ASP A 244 9.79 43.34 -16.12
C ASP A 244 8.54 43.30 -15.21
N ASP A 245 8.53 44.21 -14.24
CA ASP A 245 7.37 44.63 -13.43
C ASP A 245 6.40 45.45 -14.29
N ASP A 246 5.17 44.97 -14.46
CA ASP A 246 4.06 45.76 -14.99
C ASP A 246 3.00 46.01 -13.89
N PRO A 247 2.69 47.27 -13.54
CA PRO A 247 1.76 47.59 -12.46
C PRO A 247 0.29 47.62 -12.93
N ALA A 248 -0.54 46.95 -12.13
CA ALA A 248 -1.93 47.24 -11.75
C ALA A 248 -2.85 48.07 -12.67
N ASP A 249 -4.05 47.53 -12.93
CA ASP A 249 -5.29 48.32 -13.01
C ASP A 249 -6.53 47.45 -12.65
N PRO A 250 -7.74 48.01 -12.39
CA PRO A 250 -8.34 47.97 -11.07
C PRO A 250 -9.72 47.28 -11.01
N LEU A 251 -10.17 47.12 -9.78
CA LEU A 251 -11.51 46.79 -9.31
C LEU A 251 -12.65 47.37 -10.17
N VAL A 252 -13.71 46.58 -10.43
CA VAL A 252 -15.13 46.86 -10.11
C VAL A 252 -16.02 45.77 -10.71
N GLY A 253 -16.86 45.17 -9.87
CA GLY A 253 -17.96 44.31 -10.31
C GLY A 253 -18.60 43.52 -9.17
N ALA A 254 -19.39 44.19 -8.33
CA ALA A 254 -20.24 43.54 -7.33
C ALA A 254 -21.26 42.63 -8.05
N GLN A 255 -21.10 41.31 -7.92
CA GLN A 255 -22.05 40.33 -8.45
C GLN A 255 -23.12 39.98 -7.41
N SER A 256 -24.36 40.00 -7.88
CA SER A 256 -25.59 39.65 -7.17
C SER A 256 -25.56 38.24 -6.54
N PRO A 257 -26.14 38.05 -5.34
CA PRO A 257 -26.31 36.74 -4.73
C PRO A 257 -27.60 36.08 -5.25
N ALA A 258 -27.60 35.56 -6.48
CA ALA A 258 -28.76 34.85 -7.04
C ALA A 258 -28.38 33.86 -8.15
N ALA A 259 -27.40 33.00 -7.88
CA ALA A 259 -27.25 31.72 -8.58
C ALA A 259 -26.41 30.83 -7.65
N ILE A 260 -27.00 29.77 -7.09
CA ILE A 260 -26.21 28.65 -6.59
C ILE A 260 -25.57 28.08 -7.86
N ALA A 261 -24.36 28.54 -8.15
CA ALA A 261 -23.58 28.04 -9.27
C ALA A 261 -23.49 26.52 -9.09
N GLU A 262 -23.99 25.78 -10.06
CA GLU A 262 -23.76 24.35 -10.15
C GLU A 262 -22.25 24.16 -10.05
N ASN A 263 -21.78 23.65 -8.90
CA ASN A 263 -20.35 23.39 -8.72
C ASN A 263 -19.91 22.50 -9.88
N PRO A 264 -19.00 22.96 -10.76
CA PRO A 264 -18.57 22.16 -11.88
C PRO A 264 -18.04 20.84 -11.33
N ARG A 265 -18.68 19.74 -11.72
CA ARG A 265 -18.28 18.41 -11.24
C ARG A 265 -16.80 18.22 -11.57
N PRO A 266 -15.99 17.67 -10.65
CA PRO A 266 -14.58 17.42 -10.93
C PRO A 266 -14.47 16.47 -12.14
N THR A 267 -14.02 17.01 -13.27
CA THR A 267 -13.72 16.24 -14.48
C THR A 267 -12.30 15.74 -14.39
N VAL A 268 -12.12 14.42 -14.41
CA VAL A 268 -10.78 13.83 -14.45
C VAL A 268 -10.28 13.93 -15.90
N PRO A 269 -9.05 14.41 -16.15
CA PRO A 269 -8.52 14.48 -17.50
C PRO A 269 -8.50 13.10 -18.14
N TRP A 270 -8.60 13.07 -19.47
CA TRP A 270 -8.61 11.84 -20.24
C TRP A 270 -7.42 10.92 -19.87
N PRO A 271 -7.63 9.59 -19.74
CA PRO A 271 -8.84 8.82 -20.02
C PRO A 271 -9.84 8.73 -18.85
N GLY A 272 -9.69 9.55 -17.81
CA GLY A 272 -10.48 9.50 -16.59
C GLY A 272 -10.08 8.36 -15.68
N ILE A 273 -11.07 7.55 -15.28
CA ILE A 273 -10.90 6.42 -14.38
C ILE A 273 -11.10 5.12 -15.17
N LEU A 274 -10.05 4.32 -15.25
CA LEU A 274 -10.05 3.01 -15.91
C LEU A 274 -10.11 1.92 -14.85
N VAL A 275 -11.01 0.95 -15.04
CA VAL A 275 -11.05 -0.30 -14.27
C VAL A 275 -10.67 -1.42 -15.23
N LEU A 276 -9.49 -2.01 -15.05
CA LEU A 276 -9.00 -3.08 -15.90
C LEU A 276 -9.40 -4.44 -15.33
N ASN A 277 -10.10 -5.24 -16.13
CA ASN A 277 -10.57 -6.57 -15.77
C ASN A 277 -9.93 -7.63 -16.68
N GLY A 278 -9.43 -8.73 -16.13
CA GLY A 278 -8.85 -9.82 -16.90
C GLY A 278 -7.44 -10.22 -16.46
N PRO A 279 -6.80 -11.18 -17.15
CA PRO A 279 -5.41 -11.54 -16.92
C PRO A 279 -4.45 -10.40 -17.25
N SER A 280 -3.26 -10.41 -16.65
CA SER A 280 -2.14 -9.50 -17.00
C SER A 280 -2.44 -8.00 -16.90
N THR A 281 -3.53 -7.61 -16.23
CA THR A 281 -3.96 -6.21 -16.10
C THR A 281 -2.90 -5.33 -15.43
N GLY A 282 -2.03 -5.88 -14.59
CA GLY A 282 -0.92 -5.13 -13.99
C GLY A 282 0.10 -4.61 -14.99
N ILE A 283 0.51 -5.43 -15.97
CA ILE A 283 1.45 -5.00 -17.01
C ILE A 283 0.80 -3.91 -17.89
N VAL A 284 -0.46 -4.12 -18.26
CA VAL A 284 -1.22 -3.14 -19.06
C VAL A 284 -1.40 -1.83 -18.29
N ALA A 285 -1.76 -1.88 -17.01
CA ALA A 285 -1.95 -0.70 -16.16
C ALA A 285 -0.66 0.12 -16.04
N GLN A 286 0.47 -0.53 -15.76
CA GLN A 286 1.77 0.13 -15.66
C GLN A 286 2.18 0.79 -16.98
N ARG A 287 2.00 0.11 -18.12
CA ARG A 287 2.32 0.66 -19.44
C ARG A 287 1.39 1.82 -19.84
N LEU A 288 0.10 1.73 -19.52
CA LEU A 288 -0.84 2.86 -19.66
C LEU A 288 -0.38 4.05 -18.83
N ALA A 289 -0.05 3.84 -17.56
CA ALA A 289 0.40 4.92 -16.68
C ALA A 289 1.72 5.55 -17.12
N ALA A 290 2.67 4.78 -17.65
CA ALA A 290 3.91 5.33 -18.20
C ALA A 290 3.68 6.26 -19.41
N ARG A 291 2.57 6.08 -20.13
CA ARG A 291 2.20 6.93 -21.29
C ARG A 291 1.24 8.06 -20.93
N LEU A 292 0.44 7.86 -19.89
CA LEU A 292 -0.48 8.87 -19.36
C LEU A 292 0.24 9.68 -18.29
N THR A 293 0.71 10.87 -18.65
CA THR A 293 1.39 11.76 -17.71
C THR A 293 0.54 11.93 -16.45
N ARG A 294 1.08 11.53 -15.30
CA ARG A 294 0.45 11.65 -13.96
C ARG A 294 -0.76 10.73 -13.69
N ALA A 295 -0.87 9.57 -14.35
CA ALA A 295 -1.86 8.56 -13.97
C ALA A 295 -1.45 7.82 -12.69
N ALA A 296 -2.39 7.65 -11.77
CA ALA A 296 -2.23 6.82 -10.58
C ALA A 296 -2.63 5.37 -10.90
N VAL A 297 -1.75 4.41 -10.62
CA VAL A 297 -2.04 2.98 -10.73
C VAL A 297 -2.40 2.45 -9.35
N VAL A 298 -3.59 1.88 -9.21
CA VAL A 298 -4.13 1.43 -7.94
C VAL A 298 -4.50 -0.05 -8.03
N ARG A 299 -3.88 -0.84 -7.16
CA ARG A 299 -4.12 -2.29 -7.07
C ARG A 299 -5.33 -2.61 -6.20
N THR A 300 -6.37 -3.20 -6.78
CA THR A 300 -7.63 -3.52 -6.09
C THR A 300 -7.50 -4.69 -5.11
N ASP A 301 -6.46 -5.52 -5.25
CA ASP A 301 -6.14 -6.60 -4.30
C ASP A 301 -5.44 -6.08 -3.02
N LEU A 302 -4.82 -4.90 -3.06
CA LEU A 302 -4.28 -4.25 -1.86
C LEU A 302 -5.41 -3.81 -0.91
N PHE A 303 -6.60 -3.52 -1.43
CA PHE A 303 -7.77 -3.24 -0.60
C PHE A 303 -8.19 -4.46 0.21
N ASP A 304 -8.02 -5.67 -0.33
CA ASP A 304 -8.32 -6.88 0.43
C ASP A 304 -7.38 -7.02 1.63
N ARG A 305 -6.10 -6.65 1.47
CA ARG A 305 -5.15 -6.62 2.59
C ARG A 305 -5.56 -5.59 3.65
N ALA A 306 -6.03 -4.41 3.23
CA ALA A 306 -6.49 -3.37 4.15
C ALA A 306 -7.76 -3.76 4.93
N VAL A 307 -8.62 -4.62 4.35
CA VAL A 307 -9.88 -5.06 4.96
C VAL A 307 -9.71 -6.35 5.77
N ARG A 308 -8.76 -7.19 5.39
CA ARG A 308 -8.39 -8.39 6.14
C ARG A 308 -7.57 -7.97 7.36
N GLY A 309 -8.23 -7.79 8.49
CA GLY A 309 -7.57 -8.09 9.77
C GLY A 309 -6.98 -9.52 9.72
N THR A 310 -6.09 -9.86 10.66
CA THR A 310 -5.20 -11.05 10.66
C THR A 310 -5.84 -12.44 10.45
N ALA A 311 -7.16 -12.60 10.34
CA ALA A 311 -7.81 -13.90 10.11
C ALA A 311 -9.16 -13.89 9.35
N GLY A 312 -9.59 -12.79 8.72
CA GLY A 312 -10.97 -12.66 8.19
C GLY A 312 -11.13 -12.80 6.66
N ARG A 313 -12.32 -13.25 6.21
CA ARG A 313 -12.78 -13.03 4.82
C ARG A 313 -12.99 -11.52 4.62
N PRO A 314 -12.51 -10.91 3.51
CA PRO A 314 -12.64 -9.47 3.30
C PRO A 314 -14.13 -9.07 3.23
N ASP A 315 -14.52 -8.03 3.98
CA ASP A 315 -15.83 -7.39 3.88
C ASP A 315 -15.92 -6.63 2.54
N PRO A 316 -16.77 -7.07 1.59
CA PRO A 316 -16.87 -6.45 0.27
C PRO A 316 -17.37 -5.00 0.34
N ALA A 317 -18.19 -4.64 1.34
CA ALA A 317 -18.70 -3.29 1.49
C ALA A 317 -17.60 -2.33 1.98
N LEU A 318 -16.79 -2.75 2.96
CA LEU A 318 -15.64 -1.98 3.40
C LEU A 318 -14.58 -1.85 2.29
N ARG A 319 -14.29 -2.94 1.58
CA ARG A 319 -13.40 -2.94 0.41
C ARG A 319 -13.81 -1.90 -0.63
N GLN A 320 -15.10 -1.87 -1.00
CA GLN A 320 -15.62 -0.90 -1.96
C GLN A 320 -15.53 0.54 -1.42
N ARG A 321 -15.80 0.78 -0.13
CA ARG A 321 -15.66 2.13 0.48
C ARG A 321 -14.21 2.63 0.45
N ILE A 322 -13.24 1.76 0.73
CA ILE A 322 -11.81 2.11 0.64
C ILE A 322 -11.44 2.43 -0.80
N ALA A 323 -11.84 1.59 -1.75
CA ALA A 323 -11.57 1.81 -3.17
C ALA A 323 -12.13 3.16 -3.65
N LEU A 324 -13.39 3.47 -3.30
CA LEU A 324 -14.02 4.76 -3.62
C LEU A 324 -13.25 5.94 -3.03
N SER A 325 -12.86 5.85 -1.76
CA SER A 325 -12.13 6.93 -1.07
C SER A 325 -10.77 7.19 -1.73
N VAL A 326 -10.04 6.14 -2.09
CA VAL A 326 -8.74 6.25 -2.79
C VAL A 326 -8.91 6.87 -4.17
N VAL A 327 -9.89 6.40 -4.95
CA VAL A 327 -10.18 6.92 -6.29
C VAL A 327 -10.59 8.39 -6.24
N GLN A 328 -11.45 8.78 -5.28
CA GLN A 328 -11.85 10.16 -5.07
C GLN A 328 -10.67 11.05 -4.69
N GLY A 329 -9.75 10.57 -3.86
CA GLY A 329 -8.54 11.29 -3.49
C GLY A 329 -7.67 11.64 -4.71
N TYR A 330 -7.35 10.64 -5.54
CA TYR A 330 -6.57 10.87 -6.77
C TYR A 330 -7.32 11.69 -7.83
N ALA A 331 -8.63 11.48 -7.97
CA ALA A 331 -9.44 12.26 -8.89
C ALA A 331 -9.53 13.74 -8.48
N ALA A 332 -9.60 14.03 -7.18
CA ALA A 332 -9.63 15.40 -6.66
C ALA A 332 -8.33 16.17 -6.94
N THR A 333 -7.19 15.48 -7.11
CA THR A 333 -5.93 16.10 -7.52
C THR A 333 -5.75 16.16 -9.04
N GLY A 334 -6.78 15.78 -9.81
CA GLY A 334 -6.76 15.82 -11.28
C GLY A 334 -5.92 14.71 -11.92
N HIS A 335 -5.67 13.60 -11.22
CA HIS A 335 -4.95 12.45 -11.77
C HIS A 335 -5.91 11.43 -12.39
N PRO A 336 -5.65 10.95 -13.63
CA PRO A 336 -6.29 9.75 -14.14
C PRO A 336 -6.00 8.58 -13.20
N VAL A 337 -6.97 7.68 -13.01
CA VAL A 337 -6.81 6.54 -12.09
C VAL A 337 -6.98 5.25 -12.87
N ILE A 338 -6.03 4.32 -12.74
CA ILE A 338 -6.08 2.99 -13.35
C ILE A 338 -6.15 1.96 -12.23
N LEU A 339 -7.33 1.39 -12.07
CA LEU A 339 -7.61 0.32 -11.13
C LEU A 339 -7.36 -1.02 -11.82
N HIS A 340 -6.56 -1.89 -11.19
CA HIS A 340 -6.35 -3.25 -11.66
C HIS A 340 -6.13 -4.20 -10.47
N GLY A 341 -6.30 -5.51 -10.65
CA GLY A 341 -6.00 -6.47 -9.58
C GLY A 341 -6.78 -7.76 -9.73
N ALA A 342 -6.54 -8.69 -8.80
CA ALA A 342 -7.18 -10.00 -8.76
C ALA A 342 -8.60 -9.88 -8.17
N SER A 343 -9.52 -9.24 -8.91
CA SER A 343 -10.95 -9.25 -8.60
C SER A 343 -11.72 -9.97 -9.68
N THR A 344 -12.89 -10.48 -9.33
CA THR A 344 -13.83 -10.99 -10.33
C THR A 344 -14.36 -9.85 -11.19
N ARG A 345 -14.81 -10.19 -12.40
CA ARG A 345 -15.48 -9.24 -13.30
C ARG A 345 -16.66 -8.55 -12.62
N ALA A 346 -17.50 -9.30 -11.91
CA ALA A 346 -18.67 -8.76 -11.22
C ALA A 346 -18.30 -7.72 -10.15
N GLU A 347 -17.18 -7.92 -9.44
CA GLU A 347 -16.67 -6.94 -8.47
C GLU A 347 -16.14 -5.68 -9.15
N HIS A 348 -15.41 -5.82 -10.27
CA HIS A 348 -14.96 -4.67 -11.06
C HIS A 348 -16.14 -3.88 -11.67
N GLU A 349 -17.19 -4.55 -12.13
CA GLU A 349 -18.45 -3.93 -12.60
C GLU A 349 -19.13 -3.17 -11.45
N ALA A 350 -19.27 -3.79 -10.28
CA ALA A 350 -19.85 -3.16 -9.10
C ALA A 350 -19.06 -1.93 -8.66
N LEU A 351 -17.71 -2.01 -8.68
CA LEU A 351 -16.82 -0.91 -8.35
C LEU A 351 -16.92 0.22 -9.37
N ALA A 352 -16.86 -0.07 -10.67
CA ALA A 352 -17.01 0.94 -11.72
C ALA A 352 -18.35 1.68 -11.59
N ALA A 353 -19.45 0.94 -11.41
CA ALA A 353 -20.77 1.53 -11.19
C ALA A 353 -20.83 2.38 -9.91
N ALA A 354 -20.14 1.96 -8.84
CA ALA A 354 -20.05 2.72 -7.61
C ALA A 354 -19.28 4.03 -7.81
N ILE A 355 -18.16 4.01 -8.53
CA ILE A 355 -17.37 5.21 -8.85
C ILE A 355 -18.22 6.19 -9.67
N SER A 356 -18.92 5.72 -10.71
CA SER A 356 -19.79 6.56 -11.52
C SER A 356 -20.90 7.23 -10.70
N ARG A 357 -21.49 6.53 -9.71
CA ARG A 357 -22.50 7.11 -8.81
C ARG A 357 -21.98 8.26 -7.95
N THR A 358 -20.66 8.36 -7.75
CA THR A 358 -20.06 9.51 -7.03
C THR A 358 -19.96 10.77 -7.88
N GLY A 359 -20.33 10.71 -9.16
CA GLY A 359 -20.27 11.84 -10.10
C GLY A 359 -18.90 12.02 -10.78
N LEU A 360 -17.92 11.16 -10.47
CA LEU A 360 -16.65 11.10 -11.19
C LEU A 360 -16.87 10.61 -12.63
N SER A 361 -16.22 11.28 -13.57
CA SER A 361 -16.35 11.00 -15.01
C SER A 361 -15.09 11.44 -15.77
N PRO A 362 -14.69 10.72 -16.83
CA PRO A 362 -15.27 9.45 -17.31
C PRO A 362 -14.82 8.24 -16.46
N VAL A 363 -15.64 7.19 -16.41
CA VAL A 363 -15.31 5.88 -15.79
C VAL A 363 -15.52 4.80 -16.83
N LYS A 364 -14.48 4.01 -17.13
CA LYS A 364 -14.52 2.94 -18.13
C LYS A 364 -14.08 1.62 -17.51
N LEU A 365 -14.90 0.57 -17.66
CA LEU A 365 -14.48 -0.81 -17.42
C LEU A 365 -13.90 -1.38 -18.71
N VAL A 366 -12.68 -1.89 -18.65
CA VAL A 366 -11.92 -2.36 -19.81
C VAL A 366 -11.52 -3.81 -19.58
N ASP A 367 -12.02 -4.69 -20.44
CA ASP A 367 -11.63 -6.10 -20.43
C ASP A 367 -10.33 -6.31 -21.19
N VAL A 368 -9.31 -6.82 -20.50
CA VAL A 368 -8.01 -7.22 -21.05
C VAL A 368 -8.06 -8.73 -21.30
N ALA A 369 -7.96 -9.13 -22.56
CA ALA A 369 -7.95 -10.54 -22.94
C ALA A 369 -6.59 -11.20 -22.63
N GLU A 370 -6.58 -12.54 -22.56
CA GLU A 370 -5.34 -13.29 -22.39
C GLU A 370 -4.39 -13.06 -23.57
N GLY A 371 -3.14 -12.68 -23.28
CA GLY A 371 -2.14 -12.35 -24.30
C GLY A 371 -2.33 -10.98 -24.96
N GLU A 372 -3.38 -10.23 -24.61
CA GLU A 372 -3.60 -8.89 -25.13
C GLU A 372 -2.51 -7.93 -24.61
N ASP A 373 -1.90 -7.18 -25.53
CA ASP A 373 -0.87 -6.23 -25.16
C ASP A 373 -1.45 -4.83 -24.88
N TYR A 374 -0.61 -4.00 -24.26
CA TYR A 374 -0.95 -2.61 -23.96
C TYR A 374 -1.42 -1.79 -25.18
N GLY A 375 -0.81 -2.00 -26.36
CA GLY A 375 -1.12 -1.25 -27.56
C GLY A 375 -2.51 -1.56 -28.10
N GLU A 376 -2.96 -2.81 -27.98
CA GLU A 376 -4.32 -3.23 -28.32
C GLU A 376 -5.35 -2.61 -27.38
N VAL A 377 -5.09 -2.63 -26.07
CA VAL A 377 -5.95 -2.00 -25.06
C VAL A 377 -6.03 -0.48 -25.28
N ALA A 378 -4.89 0.18 -25.49
CA ALA A 378 -4.82 1.62 -25.73
C ALA A 378 -5.56 2.02 -27.02
N ARG A 379 -5.44 1.22 -28.10
CA ARG A 379 -6.18 1.44 -29.35
C ARG A 379 -7.68 1.39 -29.12
N ARG A 380 -8.18 0.37 -28.41
CA ARG A 380 -9.63 0.27 -28.08
C ARG A 380 -10.11 1.44 -27.23
N LEU A 381 -9.29 1.90 -26.29
CA LEU A 381 -9.62 3.08 -25.48
C LEU A 381 -9.80 4.33 -26.33
N ILE A 382 -8.89 4.57 -27.28
CA ILE A 382 -8.94 5.71 -28.21
C ILE A 382 -10.12 5.60 -29.18
N GLU A 383 -10.42 4.39 -29.68
CA GLU A 383 -11.52 4.16 -30.63
C GLU A 383 -12.91 4.19 -29.97
N SER A 384 -12.97 4.09 -28.64
CA SER A 384 -14.21 4.09 -27.85
C SER A 384 -14.68 5.47 -27.39
N ASP A 385 -13.89 6.52 -27.62
CA ASP A 385 -14.23 7.93 -27.40
C ASP A 385 -14.70 8.59 -28.70
#